data_AF-A0A399RHL4-F1
#
_entry.id   AF-A0A399RHL4-F1
#
_cell.length_a   1.000
_cell.length_b   1.000
_cell.length_c   1.000
_cell.angle_alpha   90.00
_cell.angle_beta   90.00
_cell.angle_gamma   90.00
#
_symmetry.space_group_name_H-M   'P 1'
#
loop_
_entity.id
_entity.type
_entity.pdbx_description
1 polymer ?
#
loop_
_entity_poly.entity_id
_entity_poly.type
_entity_poly.pdbx_seq_one_letter_code
_entity_poly.pdbx_strand_id
1 'polypeptide(L)'
;MKQGSINMHRLLPVLAFTMQTDRWINGPLHLSDCWKGPDMRRATVFFTACLLAAACVTRPAEETTVPTEPADTAESDTDTGADVEDAVASVASTTAPDLEPMQVTGSLTYRQRVALPADAVVSLSLWEHGLALYVPEPFHSETIALNGRQVPVPFEINIDKWKETRGTMVRLEARIADAAGTLLWTNNDGTAFTKEAGLVDLGSVRLSPEPEAVVTMPQLAGREWMVARIDGEPLLQTTRATVRFGEDGRISGNASCNAFTGSFKLNAGILTIAPLATTRKACVPQLMEQEQAIISVLQTVSYVEIDETGLLTLQNEEGTLITARQGAS
;
A
#
# COMPACT_ATOMS: atom_id res chain seq x y z
N MET A 1 -14.37 56.48 5.72
CA MET A 1 -14.09 57.22 6.96
C MET A 1 -14.51 56.30 8.11
N LYS A 2 -13.72 56.03 9.17
CA LYS A 2 -12.49 56.65 9.67
C LYS A 2 -11.30 55.67 9.65
N GLN A 3 -10.08 56.22 9.62
CA GLN A 3 -8.83 55.49 9.84
C GLN A 3 -8.55 55.35 11.35
N GLY A 4 -7.81 54.31 11.73
CA GLY A 4 -7.21 54.14 13.06
C GLY A 4 -5.77 53.68 12.92
N SER A 5 -4.85 54.62 12.76
CA SER A 5 -3.40 54.36 12.67
C SER A 5 -2.76 54.65 14.02
N ILE A 6 -2.07 53.67 14.60
CA ILE A 6 -1.03 53.90 15.62
C ILE A 6 0.19 53.09 15.21
N ASN A 7 1.33 53.76 15.22
CA ASN A 7 2.63 53.27 14.78
C ASN A 7 3.65 53.74 15.83
N MET A 8 4.53 52.86 16.31
CA MET A 8 5.95 53.14 16.63
C MET A 8 6.64 52.04 17.48
N HIS A 9 7.73 51.50 16.91
CA HIS A 9 9.05 51.29 17.53
C HIS A 9 9.20 50.43 18.81
N ARG A 10 9.81 49.24 18.61
CA ARG A 10 10.98 48.70 19.35
C ARG A 10 11.55 47.53 18.52
N LEU A 11 12.65 47.75 17.79
CA LEU A 11 14.05 47.50 18.19
C LEU A 11 14.41 46.00 18.29
N LEU A 12 15.30 45.60 17.38
CA LEU A 12 15.97 44.29 17.28
C LEU A 12 16.92 44.03 18.48
N PRO A 13 17.44 42.79 18.62
CA PRO A 13 18.75 42.55 18.03
C PRO A 13 18.83 41.32 17.13
N VAL A 14 19.63 41.44 16.07
CA VAL A 14 20.09 40.35 15.21
C VAL A 14 21.24 39.62 15.93
N LEU A 15 21.14 38.30 16.11
CA LEU A 15 22.28 37.47 16.51
C LEU A 15 23.02 36.97 15.27
N ALA A 16 24.09 37.66 14.91
CA ALA A 16 25.05 37.18 13.94
C ALA A 16 25.96 36.14 14.59
N PHE A 17 26.01 34.93 14.04
CA PHE A 17 26.93 33.89 14.50
C PHE A 17 28.19 33.90 13.64
N THR A 18 29.26 34.50 14.16
CA THR A 18 30.58 34.51 13.51
C THR A 18 31.25 33.14 13.64
N MET A 19 31.57 32.50 12.51
CA MET A 19 32.44 31.32 12.51
C MET A 19 33.87 31.74 12.88
N GLN A 20 34.31 31.36 14.08
CA GLN A 20 35.70 31.48 14.49
C GLN A 20 36.44 30.21 14.05
N THR A 21 37.30 30.33 13.04
CA THR A 21 38.32 29.32 12.74
C THR A 21 39.40 29.35 13.83
N ASP A 22 39.70 28.23 14.49
CA ASP A 22 41.11 27.88 14.76
C ASP A 22 41.36 26.46 15.33
N ARG A 23 42.62 26.05 15.18
CA ARG A 23 43.31 24.93 15.86
C ARG A 23 42.89 23.48 15.56
N TRP A 24 43.54 22.96 14.53
CA TRP A 24 43.98 21.57 14.46
C TRP A 24 44.84 21.18 15.69
N ILE A 25 44.57 20.01 16.26
CA ILE A 25 45.48 19.30 17.17
C ILE A 25 45.71 17.91 16.58
N ASN A 26 46.93 17.63 16.14
CA ASN A 26 47.33 16.31 15.64
C ASN A 26 47.75 15.41 16.81
N GLY A 27 47.14 14.23 16.93
CA GLY A 27 47.55 13.17 17.85
C GLY A 27 46.82 11.86 17.52
N PRO A 28 47.52 10.71 17.45
CA PRO A 28 46.88 9.44 17.07
C PRO A 28 46.03 8.88 18.23
N LEU A 29 44.76 8.61 17.98
CA LEU A 29 43.88 7.93 18.93
C LEU A 29 44.18 6.42 18.95
N HIS A 30 44.52 5.90 20.13
CA HIS A 30 44.78 4.47 20.35
C HIS A 30 43.46 3.71 20.59
N LEU A 31 43.35 2.49 20.08
CA LEU A 31 42.08 1.75 19.95
C LEU A 31 41.52 1.12 21.25
N SER A 32 41.99 1.54 22.43
CA SER A 32 41.83 0.76 23.69
C SER A 32 40.81 1.30 24.71
N ASP A 33 40.27 2.51 24.55
CA ASP A 33 39.49 3.19 25.62
C ASP A 33 37.96 3.01 25.50
N CYS A 34 37.50 2.03 24.72
CA CYS A 34 36.07 1.74 24.51
C CYS A 34 35.55 0.57 25.35
N TRP A 35 35.75 0.55 26.69
CA TRP A 35 34.90 -0.24 27.60
C TRP A 35 35.02 0.16 29.08
N LYS A 36 34.05 0.92 29.62
CA LYS A 36 33.53 0.80 31.01
C LYS A 36 32.39 1.80 31.32
N GLY A 37 31.24 1.25 31.68
CA GLY A 37 30.28 1.89 32.60
C GLY A 37 29.19 2.77 31.97
N PRO A 38 28.00 2.86 32.61
CA PRO A 38 26.79 3.35 31.93
C PRO A 38 26.30 4.72 32.43
N ASP A 39 25.67 5.49 31.54
CA ASP A 39 24.56 6.37 31.96
C ASP A 39 23.63 6.73 30.77
N MET A 40 22.41 6.18 30.76
CA MET A 40 21.41 6.45 29.73
C MET A 40 20.55 7.68 30.10
N ARG A 41 20.98 8.89 29.73
CA ARG A 41 20.05 10.04 29.56
C ARG A 41 20.50 10.98 28.43
N ARG A 42 19.61 11.15 27.44
CA ARG A 42 19.62 12.15 26.34
C ARG A 42 20.65 11.94 25.21
N ALA A 43 20.18 11.36 24.10
CA ALA A 43 20.72 11.62 22.76
C ALA A 43 19.63 11.34 21.69
N THR A 44 18.74 12.30 21.49
CA THR A 44 17.96 12.42 20.25
C THR A 44 18.76 13.28 19.28
N VAL A 45 18.64 13.03 17.97
CA VAL A 45 19.36 13.69 16.85
C VAL A 45 20.78 13.12 16.59
N PHE A 46 21.16 13.11 15.30
CA PHE A 46 22.40 12.58 14.69
C PHE A 46 22.47 11.07 14.42
N PHE A 47 21.71 10.63 13.40
CA PHE A 47 22.07 9.46 12.58
C PHE A 47 21.87 9.77 11.09
N THR A 48 22.73 10.64 10.56
CA THR A 48 22.88 10.87 9.11
C THR A 48 24.32 11.30 8.83
N ALA A 49 24.85 10.85 7.68
CA ALA A 49 26.20 11.11 7.14
C ALA A 49 27.39 10.38 7.81
N CYS A 50 27.74 9.23 7.23
CA CYS A 50 29.16 8.91 6.98
C CYS A 50 29.31 8.16 5.64
N LEU A 51 30.09 8.80 4.78
CA LEU A 51 30.67 8.40 3.48
C LEU A 51 31.27 6.98 3.50
N LEU A 52 31.43 6.23 2.41
CA LEU A 52 31.49 6.55 0.96
C LEU A 52 32.66 7.46 0.54
N ALA A 53 33.90 7.05 0.81
CA ALA A 53 35.08 7.26 -0.06
C ALA A 53 36.38 6.73 0.57
N ALA A 54 37.03 5.75 -0.07
CA ALA A 54 38.49 5.60 -0.10
C ALA A 54 38.87 4.59 -1.20
N ALA A 55 39.66 5.01 -2.19
CA ALA A 55 40.14 4.15 -3.26
C ALA A 55 41.67 4.30 -3.40
N CYS A 56 42.29 3.26 -3.96
CA CYS A 56 43.67 3.21 -4.48
C CYS A 56 44.83 3.19 -3.45
N VAL A 57 45.54 2.06 -3.37
CA VAL A 57 46.99 1.92 -3.68
C VAL A 57 47.21 0.47 -4.20
N THR A 58 48.22 0.27 -5.05
CA THR A 58 48.49 -0.95 -5.84
C THR A 58 49.67 -1.79 -5.36
N ARG A 59 49.75 -3.04 -5.88
CA ARG A 59 50.98 -3.81 -6.23
C ARG A 59 51.63 -4.73 -5.14
N PRO A 60 52.53 -5.70 -5.49
CA PRO A 60 52.09 -7.11 -5.60
C PRO A 60 53.05 -8.20 -5.00
N ALA A 61 52.61 -9.46 -5.11
CA ALA A 61 53.36 -10.71 -5.36
C ALA A 61 54.52 -11.21 -4.44
N GLU A 62 54.35 -12.44 -3.93
CA GLU A 62 55.30 -13.54 -3.65
C GLU A 62 54.41 -14.80 -3.62
N GLU A 63 54.54 -15.87 -4.42
CA GLU A 63 55.67 -16.68 -4.90
C GLU A 63 56.31 -17.57 -3.81
N THR A 64 55.95 -18.86 -3.81
CA THR A 64 56.64 -19.94 -3.09
C THR A 64 56.74 -21.16 -4.00
N THR A 65 57.87 -21.88 -3.96
CA THR A 65 58.45 -22.61 -5.08
C THR A 65 58.70 -24.12 -4.81
N VAL A 66 58.70 -24.92 -5.90
CA VAL A 66 59.58 -26.12 -6.15
C VAL A 66 59.30 -27.39 -5.28
N PRO A 67 59.70 -28.65 -5.67
CA PRO A 67 60.37 -29.20 -6.90
C PRO A 67 59.50 -30.16 -7.77
N THR A 68 59.72 -30.52 -9.05
CA THR A 68 60.93 -30.91 -9.86
C THR A 68 61.34 -32.39 -9.59
N GLU A 69 61.51 -33.38 -10.51
CA GLU A 69 61.58 -33.58 -12.00
C GLU A 69 61.41 -35.14 -12.29
N PRO A 70 61.75 -35.82 -13.44
CA PRO A 70 61.92 -35.47 -14.87
C PRO A 70 61.37 -36.49 -15.95
N ALA A 71 61.53 -36.12 -17.24
CA ALA A 71 61.74 -36.94 -18.48
C ALA A 71 60.65 -37.92 -18.98
N ASP A 72 60.32 -37.99 -20.28
CA ASP A 72 61.21 -38.40 -21.39
C ASP A 72 60.78 -37.86 -22.81
N THR A 73 61.72 -37.93 -23.78
CA THR A 73 61.70 -37.93 -25.29
C THR A 73 60.39 -37.78 -26.12
N ALA A 74 60.37 -37.37 -27.41
CA ALA A 74 61.34 -36.77 -28.37
C ALA A 74 60.61 -36.27 -29.67
N GLU A 75 61.34 -35.53 -30.52
CA GLU A 75 61.29 -35.40 -32.00
C GLU A 75 60.00 -35.84 -32.75
N SER A 76 59.24 -34.91 -33.35
CA SER A 76 59.42 -34.30 -34.69
C SER A 76 59.16 -35.22 -35.89
N ASP A 77 58.16 -34.89 -36.72
CA ASP A 77 58.39 -34.73 -38.17
C ASP A 77 57.25 -33.99 -38.89
N THR A 78 57.57 -33.51 -40.09
CA THR A 78 56.77 -32.64 -40.98
C THR A 78 55.70 -33.38 -41.78
N ASP A 79 54.60 -32.71 -42.19
CA ASP A 79 54.29 -32.57 -43.63
C ASP A 79 53.28 -31.42 -43.94
N THR A 80 53.02 -31.27 -45.25
CA THR A 80 52.55 -30.14 -46.03
C THR A 80 51.05 -30.17 -46.35
N GLY A 81 50.40 -29.00 -46.36
CA GLY A 81 49.49 -28.62 -47.45
C GLY A 81 47.97 -28.77 -47.30
N ALA A 82 47.28 -28.02 -48.17
CA ALA A 82 45.85 -28.04 -48.53
C ALA A 82 44.80 -27.43 -47.56
N ASP A 83 44.37 -26.22 -47.94
CA ASP A 83 42.97 -25.80 -48.15
C ASP A 83 41.83 -26.49 -47.35
N VAL A 84 41.18 -25.74 -46.46
CA VAL A 84 39.78 -25.98 -46.05
C VAL A 84 39.04 -24.64 -45.94
N GLU A 85 37.74 -24.66 -46.28
CA GLU A 85 36.92 -23.53 -46.68
C GLU A 85 36.53 -22.53 -45.59
N ASP A 86 36.19 -21.32 -46.05
CA ASP A 86 35.70 -20.19 -45.26
C ASP A 86 34.29 -20.47 -44.71
N ALA A 87 34.21 -21.11 -43.54
CA ALA A 87 32.96 -21.39 -42.84
C ALA A 87 32.39 -20.10 -42.21
N VAL A 88 31.70 -19.29 -43.01
CA VAL A 88 30.90 -18.15 -42.54
C VAL A 88 29.80 -18.62 -41.60
N ALA A 89 30.09 -18.59 -40.29
CA ALA A 89 29.14 -18.91 -39.25
C ALA A 89 27.93 -17.98 -39.36
N SER A 90 26.77 -18.54 -39.72
CA SER A 90 25.52 -17.78 -39.75
C SER A 90 25.21 -17.30 -38.34
N VAL A 91 25.27 -15.99 -38.11
CA VAL A 91 24.90 -15.40 -36.83
C VAL A 91 23.39 -15.57 -36.69
N ALA A 92 22.98 -16.65 -36.00
CA ALA A 92 21.59 -16.86 -35.67
C ALA A 92 21.16 -15.70 -34.77
N SER A 93 20.29 -14.84 -35.30
CA SER A 93 19.66 -13.79 -34.51
C SER A 93 18.86 -14.45 -33.39
N THR A 94 19.34 -14.34 -32.15
CA THR A 94 18.55 -14.67 -30.98
C THR A 94 17.40 -13.66 -30.89
N THR A 95 16.30 -13.96 -31.55
CA THR A 95 15.02 -13.27 -31.35
C THR A 95 14.71 -13.34 -29.85
N ALA A 96 14.61 -12.17 -29.21
CA ALA A 96 14.14 -12.11 -27.83
C ALA A 96 12.77 -12.80 -27.73
N PRO A 97 12.47 -13.54 -26.64
CA PRO A 97 11.17 -14.16 -26.48
C PRO A 97 10.09 -13.09 -26.63
N ASP A 98 9.14 -13.33 -27.53
CA ASP A 98 8.05 -12.41 -27.80
C ASP A 98 7.20 -12.33 -26.53
N LEU A 99 7.15 -11.13 -25.93
CA LEU A 99 6.43 -10.91 -24.68
C LEU A 99 4.94 -10.90 -25.01
N GLU A 100 4.24 -11.99 -24.70
CA GLU A 100 2.81 -12.12 -24.97
C GLU A 100 2.06 -10.92 -24.36
N PRO A 101 1.25 -10.17 -25.14
CA PRO A 101 0.61 -8.95 -24.66
C PRO A 101 -0.37 -9.25 -23.53
N MET A 102 -0.47 -8.32 -22.58
CA MET A 102 -1.49 -8.36 -21.52
C MET A 102 -2.57 -7.32 -21.84
N GLN A 103 -3.83 -7.75 -21.82
CA GLN A 103 -5.00 -6.89 -21.97
C GLN A 103 -5.82 -6.95 -20.68
N VAL A 104 -6.06 -5.80 -20.05
CA VAL A 104 -6.86 -5.71 -18.81
C VAL A 104 -8.15 -4.96 -19.11
N THR A 105 -9.29 -5.61 -18.87
CA THR A 105 -10.63 -5.06 -19.16
C THR A 105 -11.48 -4.95 -17.90
N GLY A 106 -12.55 -4.16 -18.00
CA GLY A 106 -13.57 -4.06 -16.97
C GLY A 106 -14.47 -2.85 -17.19
N SER A 107 -15.24 -2.52 -16.16
CA SER A 107 -16.17 -1.39 -16.17
C SER A 107 -16.17 -0.65 -14.83
N LEU A 108 -15.92 0.66 -14.87
CA LEU A 108 -15.96 1.53 -13.69
C LEU A 108 -17.41 1.85 -13.32
N THR A 109 -17.74 1.69 -12.05
CA THR A 109 -19.09 1.86 -11.49
C THR A 109 -19.05 2.57 -10.14
N TYR A 110 -20.14 3.21 -9.73
CA TYR A 110 -20.33 3.67 -8.35
C TYR A 110 -21.80 3.52 -7.94
N ARG A 111 -22.09 3.57 -6.64
CA ARG A 111 -23.43 3.31 -6.06
C ARG A 111 -24.32 4.57 -6.05
N GLN A 112 -23.69 5.73 -5.95
CA GLN A 112 -24.30 7.03 -5.76
C GLN A 112 -25.08 7.45 -7.01
N ARG A 113 -26.24 8.09 -6.83
CA ARG A 113 -27.07 8.58 -7.95
C ARG A 113 -26.68 10.00 -8.38
N VAL A 114 -25.38 10.21 -8.56
CA VAL A 114 -24.76 11.48 -8.98
C VAL A 114 -24.28 11.33 -10.42
N ALA A 115 -24.49 12.34 -11.25
CA ALA A 115 -23.96 12.35 -12.62
C ALA A 115 -22.51 12.85 -12.63
N LEU A 116 -21.67 12.27 -13.48
CA LEU A 116 -20.34 12.80 -13.77
C LEU A 116 -20.46 14.12 -14.55
N PRO A 117 -19.59 15.11 -14.28
CA PRO A 117 -19.41 16.27 -15.14
C PRO A 117 -19.14 15.88 -16.59
N ALA A 118 -19.58 16.70 -17.55
CA ALA A 118 -19.41 16.39 -18.98
C ALA A 118 -17.94 16.37 -19.43
N ASP A 119 -17.12 17.15 -18.74
CA ASP A 119 -15.68 17.31 -18.86
C ASP A 119 -14.87 16.32 -18.01
N ALA A 120 -15.52 15.36 -17.34
CA ALA A 120 -14.85 14.42 -16.46
C ALA A 120 -13.85 13.52 -17.23
N VAL A 121 -12.75 13.21 -16.55
CA VAL A 121 -11.60 12.46 -17.09
C VAL A 121 -11.30 11.29 -16.16
N VAL A 122 -11.17 10.11 -16.74
CA VAL A 122 -10.67 8.91 -16.04
C VAL A 122 -9.16 8.84 -16.19
N SER A 123 -8.43 8.55 -15.11
CA SER A 123 -7.03 8.10 -15.16
C SER A 123 -6.95 6.68 -14.63
N LEU A 124 -6.31 5.79 -15.39
CA LEU A 124 -6.08 4.39 -15.01
C LEU A 124 -4.57 4.19 -14.84
N SER A 125 -4.15 3.54 -13.76
CA SER A 125 -2.75 3.33 -13.42
C SER A 125 -2.53 1.94 -12.85
N LEU A 126 -1.53 1.21 -13.37
CA LEU A 126 -1.17 -0.12 -12.90
C LEU A 126 0.14 -0.08 -12.09
N TRP A 127 0.09 -0.70 -10.92
CA TRP A 127 1.20 -0.73 -9.95
C TRP A 127 1.62 -2.17 -9.69
N GLU A 128 2.91 -2.49 -9.75
CA GLU A 128 3.44 -3.75 -9.22
C GLU A 128 3.57 -3.67 -7.69
N HIS A 129 3.23 -4.74 -6.97
CA HIS A 129 3.40 -4.78 -5.52
C HIS A 129 4.89 -4.91 -5.12
N GLY A 130 5.51 -3.79 -4.76
CA GLY A 130 6.94 -3.70 -4.42
C GLY A 130 7.24 -2.94 -3.12
N LEU A 131 8.38 -3.24 -2.50
CA LEU A 131 8.80 -2.64 -1.21
C LEU A 131 9.00 -1.11 -1.32
N ALA A 132 8.24 -0.37 -0.51
CA ALA A 132 8.16 1.09 -0.52
C ALA A 132 9.40 1.80 0.09
N LEU A 133 10.57 1.66 -0.54
CA LEU A 133 11.77 2.47 -0.26
C LEU A 133 12.09 3.48 -1.38
N TYR A 134 11.33 3.45 -2.45
CA TYR A 134 11.29 4.43 -3.53
C TYR A 134 9.82 4.53 -3.93
N VAL A 135 9.31 5.71 -4.33
CA VAL A 135 7.96 5.80 -4.89
C VAL A 135 8.06 5.27 -6.32
N PRO A 136 7.52 4.07 -6.64
CA PRO A 136 7.53 3.62 -8.02
C PRO A 136 6.59 4.51 -8.82
N GLU A 137 6.93 4.85 -10.06
CA GLU A 137 5.90 5.29 -11.00
C GLU A 137 5.06 4.06 -11.40
N PRO A 138 3.76 4.21 -11.71
CA PRO A 138 2.97 3.10 -12.23
C PRO A 138 3.61 2.60 -13.54
N PHE A 139 3.70 1.27 -13.71
CA PHE A 139 4.37 0.70 -14.89
C PHE A 139 3.54 0.87 -16.18
N HIS A 140 2.26 1.22 -16.03
CA HIS A 140 1.38 1.67 -17.10
C HIS A 140 0.45 2.75 -16.52
N SER A 141 0.23 3.83 -17.27
CA SER A 141 -0.79 4.84 -16.94
C SER A 141 -1.41 5.38 -18.23
N GLU A 142 -2.73 5.48 -18.25
CA GLU A 142 -3.50 6.03 -19.36
C GLU A 142 -4.65 6.91 -18.89
N THR A 143 -5.31 7.60 -19.82
CA THR A 143 -6.33 8.60 -19.51
C THR A 143 -7.44 8.61 -20.56
N ILE A 144 -8.69 8.57 -20.11
CA ILE A 144 -9.89 8.48 -20.95
C ILE A 144 -10.78 9.68 -20.67
N ALA A 145 -10.91 10.59 -21.64
CA ALA A 145 -11.88 11.68 -21.57
C ALA A 145 -13.31 11.13 -21.75
N LEU A 146 -14.20 11.40 -20.79
CA LEU A 146 -15.55 10.82 -20.81
C LEU A 146 -16.48 11.52 -21.80
N ASN A 147 -16.30 12.82 -22.06
CA ASN A 147 -17.08 13.58 -23.02
C ASN A 147 -18.60 13.41 -22.82
N GLY A 148 -19.05 13.47 -21.56
CA GLY A 148 -20.44 13.24 -21.15
C GLY A 148 -20.84 11.78 -20.89
N ARG A 149 -19.99 10.78 -21.18
CA ARG A 149 -20.23 9.38 -20.76
C ARG A 149 -20.42 9.30 -19.25
N GLN A 150 -21.45 8.55 -18.85
CA GLN A 150 -21.77 8.24 -17.46
C GLN A 150 -21.35 6.81 -17.13
N VAL A 151 -21.32 6.44 -15.84
CA VAL A 151 -21.13 5.04 -15.44
C VAL A 151 -22.31 4.16 -15.89
N PRO A 152 -22.10 2.88 -16.25
CA PRO A 152 -20.81 2.16 -16.24
C PRO A 152 -19.85 2.62 -17.34
N VAL A 153 -18.58 2.89 -17.00
CA VAL A 153 -17.55 3.28 -17.96
C VAL A 153 -16.66 2.07 -18.28
N PRO A 154 -16.85 1.39 -19.43
CA PRO A 154 -15.93 0.35 -19.86
C PRO A 154 -14.55 0.91 -20.20
N PHE A 155 -13.51 0.14 -19.86
CA PHE A 155 -12.10 0.40 -20.17
C PHE A 155 -11.41 -0.85 -20.72
N GLU A 156 -10.32 -0.64 -21.46
CA GLU A 156 -9.48 -1.67 -22.06
C GLU A 156 -8.03 -1.17 -22.10
N ILE A 157 -7.20 -1.69 -21.20
CA ILE A 157 -5.78 -1.36 -21.09
C ILE A 157 -4.99 -2.39 -21.88
N ASN A 158 -4.23 -1.96 -22.89
CA ASN A 158 -3.38 -2.83 -23.72
C ASN A 158 -1.89 -2.62 -23.43
N ILE A 159 -1.16 -3.71 -23.14
CA ILE A 159 0.24 -3.68 -22.69
C ILE A 159 1.09 -4.63 -23.55
N ASP A 160 1.66 -4.08 -24.62
CA ASP A 160 2.47 -4.82 -25.60
C ASP A 160 3.86 -5.22 -25.08
N LYS A 161 4.39 -4.53 -24.07
CA LYS A 161 5.75 -4.72 -23.54
C LYS A 161 5.79 -4.56 -22.05
N TRP A 162 5.95 -5.68 -21.34
CA TRP A 162 6.07 -5.73 -19.89
C TRP A 162 7.26 -6.62 -19.49
N LYS A 163 7.93 -6.29 -18.39
CA LYS A 163 8.96 -7.18 -17.85
C LYS A 163 8.29 -8.45 -17.34
N GLU A 164 8.69 -9.59 -17.90
CA GLU A 164 8.18 -10.95 -17.63
C GLU A 164 8.41 -11.35 -16.16
N THR A 165 7.54 -10.86 -15.28
CA THR A 165 7.46 -11.17 -13.85
C THR A 165 6.12 -11.82 -13.53
N ARG A 166 5.85 -12.96 -14.21
CA ARG A 166 4.61 -13.74 -14.06
C ARG A 166 4.29 -14.02 -12.59
N GLY A 167 3.02 -13.94 -12.23
CA GLY A 167 2.57 -14.19 -10.85
C GLY A 167 2.83 -13.05 -9.86
N THR A 168 3.38 -11.91 -10.30
CA THR A 168 3.42 -10.70 -9.48
C THR A 168 2.00 -10.17 -9.28
N MET A 169 1.65 -9.77 -8.06
CA MET A 169 0.40 -9.06 -7.81
C MET A 169 0.49 -7.63 -8.35
N VAL A 170 -0.47 -7.27 -9.19
CA VAL A 170 -0.66 -5.93 -9.74
C VAL A 170 -1.90 -5.31 -9.13
N ARG A 171 -1.90 -3.97 -9.01
CA ARG A 171 -3.04 -3.18 -8.56
C ARG A 171 -3.44 -2.18 -9.64
N LEU A 172 -4.71 -2.21 -10.06
CA LEU A 172 -5.35 -1.14 -10.83
C LEU A 172 -5.86 -0.05 -9.90
N GLU A 173 -5.32 1.16 -10.05
CA GLU A 173 -5.87 2.39 -9.50
C GLU A 173 -6.62 3.13 -10.61
N ALA A 174 -7.89 3.43 -10.39
CA ALA A 174 -8.79 4.09 -11.30
C ALA A 174 -9.36 5.33 -10.61
N ARG A 175 -9.15 6.51 -11.21
CA ARG A 175 -9.53 7.81 -10.70
C ARG A 175 -10.40 8.55 -11.70
N ILE A 176 -11.40 9.29 -11.24
CA ILE A 176 -12.20 10.21 -12.07
C ILE A 176 -12.08 11.61 -11.48
N ALA A 177 -11.63 12.56 -12.28
CA ALA A 177 -11.53 13.98 -11.91
C ALA A 177 -12.35 14.87 -12.87
N ASP A 178 -12.61 16.12 -12.46
CA ASP A 178 -13.06 17.18 -13.37
C ASP A 178 -11.90 17.75 -14.20
N ALA A 179 -12.18 18.66 -15.15
CA ALA A 179 -11.12 19.29 -15.94
C ALA A 179 -10.22 20.26 -15.16
N ALA A 180 -10.55 20.60 -13.90
CA ALA A 180 -9.68 21.35 -13.00
C ALA A 180 -8.73 20.45 -12.20
N GLY A 181 -8.88 19.12 -12.30
CA GLY A 181 -8.08 18.14 -11.56
C GLY A 181 -8.62 17.85 -10.15
N THR A 182 -9.84 18.29 -9.82
CA THR A 182 -10.50 17.89 -8.57
C THR A 182 -10.83 16.42 -8.67
N LEU A 183 -10.23 15.58 -7.83
CA LEU A 183 -10.57 14.16 -7.76
C LEU A 183 -12.00 14.02 -7.25
N LEU A 184 -12.85 13.31 -8.00
CA LEU A 184 -14.27 13.11 -7.71
C LEU A 184 -14.58 11.67 -7.30
N TRP A 185 -13.90 10.69 -7.92
CA TRP A 185 -14.09 9.26 -7.65
C TRP A 185 -12.76 8.49 -7.72
N THR A 186 -12.60 7.45 -6.92
CA THR A 186 -11.39 6.60 -6.89
C THR A 186 -11.69 5.20 -6.32
N ASN A 187 -10.86 4.19 -6.61
CA ASN A 187 -10.83 2.93 -5.85
C ASN A 187 -9.61 2.89 -4.91
N ASN A 188 -9.77 3.38 -3.67
CA ASN A 188 -8.69 3.63 -2.69
C ASN A 188 -7.53 2.62 -2.67
N ASP A 189 -7.83 1.37 -2.30
CA ASP A 189 -6.86 0.28 -2.18
C ASP A 189 -6.52 -0.38 -3.52
N GLY A 190 -7.14 0.09 -4.60
CA GLY A 190 -7.08 -0.43 -5.95
C GLY A 190 -7.75 -1.79 -6.12
N THR A 191 -7.85 -2.24 -7.36
CA THR A 191 -8.32 -3.59 -7.71
C THR A 191 -7.12 -4.47 -7.97
N ALA A 192 -6.87 -5.44 -7.08
CA ALA A 192 -5.73 -6.35 -7.20
C ALA A 192 -6.02 -7.49 -8.18
N PHE A 193 -5.01 -7.87 -8.98
CA PHE A 193 -5.06 -9.01 -9.89
C PHE A 193 -3.67 -9.62 -10.10
N THR A 194 -3.62 -10.85 -10.62
CA THR A 194 -2.38 -11.54 -10.94
C THR A 194 -1.87 -11.11 -12.31
N LYS A 195 -0.58 -10.80 -12.44
CA LYS A 195 0.05 -10.47 -13.71
C LYS A 195 0.23 -11.73 -14.57
N GLU A 196 -0.50 -11.79 -15.68
CA GLU A 196 -0.52 -12.91 -16.63
C GLU A 196 -0.66 -12.42 -18.08
N ALA A 197 -0.30 -13.27 -19.05
CA ALA A 197 -0.43 -12.96 -20.48
C ALA A 197 -1.88 -13.19 -20.96
N GLY A 198 -2.30 -12.45 -21.98
CA GLY A 198 -3.66 -12.53 -22.53
C GLY A 198 -4.65 -11.62 -21.81
N LEU A 199 -5.91 -12.05 -21.73
CA LEU A 199 -7.03 -11.25 -21.24
C LEU A 199 -7.28 -11.44 -19.74
N VAL A 200 -7.20 -10.36 -18.98
CA VAL A 200 -7.61 -10.25 -17.58
C VAL A 200 -8.89 -9.40 -17.49
N ASP A 201 -10.03 -10.03 -17.20
CA ASP A 201 -11.30 -9.33 -16.98
C ASP A 201 -11.51 -9.06 -15.47
N LEU A 202 -11.52 -7.78 -15.09
CA LEU A 202 -11.78 -7.33 -13.72
C LEU A 202 -13.27 -7.15 -13.42
N GLY A 203 -14.14 -7.34 -14.41
CA GLY A 203 -15.58 -7.19 -14.28
C GLY A 203 -15.99 -5.77 -13.87
N SER A 204 -16.66 -5.65 -12.72
CA SER A 204 -17.20 -4.38 -12.21
C SER A 204 -16.28 -3.76 -11.16
N VAL A 205 -15.41 -2.85 -11.57
CA VAL A 205 -14.58 -2.05 -10.66
C VAL A 205 -15.45 -0.98 -10.00
N ARG A 206 -15.56 -1.01 -8.67
CA ARG A 206 -16.33 -0.03 -7.89
C ARG A 206 -15.43 1.14 -7.48
N LEU A 207 -15.94 2.35 -7.65
CA LEU A 207 -15.36 3.60 -7.18
C LEU A 207 -16.17 4.18 -6.02
N SER A 208 -15.45 4.84 -5.10
CA SER A 208 -15.96 5.70 -4.03
C SER A 208 -15.71 7.18 -4.38
N PRO A 209 -16.47 8.13 -3.82
CA PRO A 209 -16.23 9.56 -4.05
C PRO A 209 -14.95 10.04 -3.35
N GLU A 210 -14.35 11.15 -3.80
CA GLU A 210 -13.24 11.84 -3.12
C GLU A 210 -13.62 13.29 -2.71
N PRO A 211 -13.20 13.78 -1.52
CA PRO A 211 -12.75 12.96 -0.40
C PRO A 211 -13.87 12.00 -0.04
N GLU A 212 -13.51 10.73 0.14
CA GLU A 212 -14.48 9.77 0.67
C GLU A 212 -14.99 10.32 2.00
N ALA A 213 -16.23 9.99 2.37
CA ALA A 213 -16.72 10.26 3.72
C ALA A 213 -16.03 9.27 4.69
N VAL A 214 -14.69 9.36 4.75
CA VAL A 214 -13.78 8.56 5.54
C VAL A 214 -14.29 8.57 6.96
N VAL A 215 -14.78 7.42 7.42
CA VAL A 215 -15.27 7.29 8.78
C VAL A 215 -14.11 7.54 9.72
N THR A 216 -14.15 8.68 10.39
CA THR A 216 -13.17 9.07 11.41
C THR A 216 -13.54 8.49 12.77
N MET A 217 -12.55 8.38 13.67
CA MET A 217 -12.79 7.86 15.02
C MET A 217 -13.91 8.62 15.77
N PRO A 218 -14.02 9.97 15.73
CA PRO A 218 -15.14 10.68 16.36
C PRO A 218 -16.53 10.39 15.76
N GLN A 219 -16.61 9.97 14.50
CA GLN A 219 -17.88 9.55 13.88
C GLN A 219 -18.28 8.13 14.33
N LEU A 220 -17.30 7.21 14.39
CA LEU A 220 -17.55 5.80 14.73
C LEU A 220 -17.70 5.54 16.24
N ALA A 221 -16.85 6.18 17.04
CA ALA A 221 -16.69 5.90 18.47
C ALA A 221 -17.65 6.73 19.35
N GLY A 222 -17.59 6.46 20.66
CA GLY A 222 -18.32 7.20 21.70
C GLY A 222 -19.83 6.94 21.75
N ARG A 223 -20.36 6.09 20.86
CA ARG A 223 -21.78 5.79 20.70
C ARG A 223 -22.04 4.29 20.56
N GLU A 224 -23.24 3.85 20.92
CA GLU A 224 -23.70 2.49 20.69
C GLU A 224 -24.43 2.40 19.35
N TRP A 225 -24.13 1.36 18.57
CA TRP A 225 -24.74 1.03 17.30
C TRP A 225 -25.63 -0.20 17.48
N MET A 226 -26.93 -0.06 17.27
CA MET A 226 -27.89 -1.15 17.31
C MET A 226 -27.93 -1.86 15.95
N VAL A 227 -27.60 -3.15 15.94
CA VAL A 227 -27.53 -3.97 14.72
C VAL A 227 -28.94 -4.21 14.18
N ALA A 228 -29.14 -3.94 12.89
CA ALA A 228 -30.43 -4.05 12.22
C ALA A 228 -30.50 -5.25 11.25
N ARG A 229 -29.41 -5.53 10.52
CA ARG A 229 -29.29 -6.69 9.62
C ARG A 229 -27.88 -7.29 9.65
N ILE A 230 -27.79 -8.59 9.38
CA ILE A 230 -26.56 -9.36 9.13
C ILE A 230 -26.75 -10.07 7.78
N ASP A 231 -25.80 -9.97 6.87
CA ASP A 231 -25.83 -10.59 5.51
C ASP A 231 -27.15 -10.33 4.75
N GLY A 232 -27.72 -9.13 4.95
CA GLY A 232 -29.00 -8.73 4.39
C GLY A 232 -30.24 -9.16 5.18
N GLU A 233 -30.17 -10.11 6.11
CA GLU A 233 -31.31 -10.61 6.88
C GLU A 233 -31.55 -9.83 8.19
N PRO A 234 -32.82 -9.57 8.60
CA PRO A 234 -33.14 -8.85 9.83
C PRO A 234 -32.99 -9.75 11.06
N LEU A 235 -32.55 -9.15 12.18
CA LEU A 235 -32.39 -9.89 13.45
C LEU A 235 -33.73 -10.26 14.10
N LEU A 236 -33.70 -11.30 14.93
CA LEU A 236 -34.74 -11.67 15.86
C LEU A 236 -35.06 -10.51 16.83
N GLN A 237 -36.28 -10.00 16.75
CA GLN A 237 -36.75 -8.81 17.49
C GLN A 237 -36.90 -9.02 19.01
N THR A 238 -36.64 -10.23 19.51
CA THR A 238 -36.70 -10.58 20.94
C THR A 238 -35.46 -10.17 21.73
N THR A 239 -34.41 -9.71 21.05
CA THR A 239 -33.15 -9.24 21.66
C THR A 239 -32.65 -7.97 20.97
N ARG A 240 -31.66 -7.31 21.57
CA ARG A 240 -30.97 -6.15 20.99
C ARG A 240 -29.48 -6.49 20.87
N ALA A 241 -29.04 -6.75 19.64
CA ALA A 241 -27.61 -6.81 19.35
C ALA A 241 -27.06 -5.39 19.21
N THR A 242 -25.90 -5.14 19.82
CA THR A 242 -25.25 -3.83 19.81
C THR A 242 -23.75 -3.95 19.61
N VAL A 243 -23.15 -2.93 19.00
CA VAL A 243 -21.72 -2.76 18.79
C VAL A 243 -21.32 -1.37 19.24
N ARG A 244 -20.23 -1.25 19.99
CA ARG A 244 -19.68 0.02 20.46
C ARG A 244 -18.17 0.04 20.25
N PHE A 245 -17.73 1.07 19.54
CA PHE A 245 -16.32 1.38 19.31
C PHE A 245 -15.87 2.43 20.34
N GLY A 246 -14.77 2.15 21.03
CA GLY A 246 -14.10 3.06 21.95
C GLY A 246 -13.01 3.87 21.24
N GLU A 247 -12.78 5.09 21.69
CA GLU A 247 -11.69 5.96 21.21
C GLU A 247 -10.29 5.37 21.53
N ASP A 248 -10.24 4.43 22.47
CA ASP A 248 -9.08 3.64 22.87
C ASP A 248 -8.78 2.44 21.94
N GLY A 249 -9.53 2.28 20.85
CA GLY A 249 -9.41 1.15 19.93
C GLY A 249 -10.01 -0.16 20.48
N ARG A 250 -10.85 -0.11 21.51
CA ARG A 250 -11.61 -1.28 21.98
C ARG A 250 -12.96 -1.40 21.29
N ILE A 251 -13.31 -2.60 20.87
CA ILE A 251 -14.68 -2.95 20.44
C ILE A 251 -15.37 -3.72 21.57
N SER A 252 -16.66 -3.44 21.78
CA SER A 252 -17.49 -4.11 22.79
C SER A 252 -18.95 -4.14 22.36
N GLY A 253 -19.76 -5.07 22.87
CA GLY A 253 -21.18 -5.08 22.55
C GLY A 253 -21.93 -6.30 23.05
N ASN A 254 -23.17 -6.45 22.59
CA ASN A 254 -23.98 -7.64 22.78
C ASN A 254 -24.25 -8.31 21.42
N ALA A 255 -23.87 -9.56 21.27
CA ALA A 255 -24.15 -10.37 20.09
C ALA A 255 -25.39 -11.24 20.33
N SER A 256 -26.54 -10.62 20.60
CA SER A 256 -27.86 -11.28 20.82
C SER A 256 -28.02 -12.11 22.11
N CYS A 257 -27.09 -13.02 22.41
CA CYS A 257 -27.10 -13.86 23.61
C CYS A 257 -25.97 -13.47 24.58
N ASN A 258 -24.73 -13.47 24.11
CA ASN A 258 -23.55 -13.09 24.91
C ASN A 258 -23.06 -11.67 24.66
N ALA A 259 -22.33 -11.15 25.65
CA ALA A 259 -21.52 -9.96 25.47
C ALA A 259 -20.19 -10.33 24.81
N PHE A 260 -19.64 -9.43 24.01
CA PHE A 260 -18.33 -9.60 23.37
C PHE A 260 -17.43 -8.39 23.60
N THR A 261 -16.11 -8.62 23.55
CA THR A 261 -15.09 -7.56 23.59
C THR A 261 -13.89 -7.95 22.73
N GLY A 262 -13.16 -6.95 22.24
CA GLY A 262 -11.90 -7.12 21.53
C GLY A 262 -11.22 -5.76 21.30
N SER A 263 -10.31 -5.73 20.33
CA SER A 263 -9.73 -4.49 19.81
C SER A 263 -10.03 -4.34 18.31
N PHE A 264 -9.95 -3.11 17.83
CA PHE A 264 -10.04 -2.79 16.41
C PHE A 264 -8.99 -1.74 16.03
N LYS A 265 -8.75 -1.58 14.74
CA LYS A 265 -8.00 -0.47 14.15
C LYS A 265 -8.87 0.18 13.09
N LEU A 266 -8.87 1.50 13.07
CA LEU A 266 -9.52 2.32 12.06
C LEU A 266 -8.46 3.22 11.43
N ASN A 267 -8.29 3.14 10.11
CA ASN A 267 -7.41 4.00 9.35
C ASN A 267 -8.04 4.27 7.98
N ALA A 268 -8.29 5.53 7.63
CA ALA A 268 -8.86 5.93 6.35
C ALA A 268 -10.09 5.09 5.89
N GLY A 269 -11.04 4.81 6.79
CA GLY A 269 -12.24 4.00 6.48
C GLY A 269 -12.03 2.48 6.48
N ILE A 270 -10.77 2.02 6.45
CA ILE A 270 -10.41 0.63 6.68
C ILE A 270 -10.58 0.31 8.17
N LEU A 271 -11.42 -0.68 8.47
CA LEU A 271 -11.71 -1.16 9.81
C LEU A 271 -11.30 -2.63 9.93
N THR A 272 -10.27 -2.89 10.73
CA THR A 272 -9.84 -4.26 11.06
C THR A 272 -10.22 -4.58 12.51
N ILE A 273 -10.94 -5.68 12.72
CA ILE A 273 -11.34 -6.16 14.05
C ILE A 273 -10.47 -7.37 14.43
N ALA A 274 -9.87 -7.32 15.62
CA ALA A 274 -9.08 -8.42 16.16
C ALA A 274 -10.00 -9.53 16.75
N PRO A 275 -9.50 -10.76 16.98
CA PRO A 275 -10.29 -11.86 17.53
C PRO A 275 -11.09 -11.45 18.78
N LEU A 276 -12.39 -11.73 18.74
CA LEU A 276 -13.34 -11.32 19.77
C LEU A 276 -13.45 -12.39 20.88
N ALA A 277 -13.43 -11.93 22.14
CA ALA A 277 -13.75 -12.75 23.30
C ALA A 277 -15.22 -12.58 23.68
N THR A 278 -15.95 -13.70 23.84
CA THR A 278 -17.38 -13.72 24.22
C THR A 278 -17.58 -14.29 25.63
N THR A 279 -18.69 -13.92 26.27
CA THR A 279 -19.18 -14.63 27.46
C THR A 279 -19.79 -15.99 27.09
N ARG A 280 -20.12 -16.84 28.07
CA ARG A 280 -20.70 -18.19 27.84
C ARG A 280 -22.01 -18.41 28.61
N LYS A 281 -22.97 -17.52 28.41
CA LYS A 281 -24.37 -17.68 28.82
C LYS A 281 -25.08 -18.62 27.84
N ALA A 282 -25.93 -19.50 28.36
CA ALA A 282 -26.84 -20.30 27.55
C ALA A 282 -28.12 -19.50 27.24
N CYS A 283 -28.56 -19.55 25.99
CA CYS A 283 -29.83 -18.98 25.51
C CYS A 283 -30.61 -20.05 24.72
N VAL A 284 -31.76 -19.69 24.16
CA VAL A 284 -32.43 -20.54 23.17
C VAL A 284 -31.58 -20.67 21.90
N PRO A 285 -31.61 -21.80 21.16
CA PRO A 285 -30.68 -22.08 20.06
C PRO A 285 -30.59 -20.95 19.02
N GLN A 286 -31.73 -20.37 18.63
CA GLN A 286 -31.80 -19.33 17.60
C GLN A 286 -31.04 -18.05 17.98
N LEU A 287 -30.93 -17.74 19.28
CA LEU A 287 -30.14 -16.60 19.76
C LEU A 287 -28.63 -16.90 19.80
N MET A 288 -28.25 -18.18 19.90
CA MET A 288 -26.85 -18.62 19.83
C MET A 288 -26.37 -18.73 18.38
N GLU A 289 -27.23 -19.16 17.46
CA GLU A 289 -26.99 -19.11 16.01
C GLU A 289 -26.79 -17.65 15.54
N GLN A 290 -27.69 -16.74 15.96
CA GLN A 290 -27.57 -15.31 15.65
C GLN A 290 -26.34 -14.66 16.32
N GLU A 291 -25.95 -15.09 17.52
CA GLU A 291 -24.67 -14.68 18.13
C GLU A 291 -23.50 -15.08 17.24
N GLN A 292 -23.44 -16.35 16.84
CA GLN A 292 -22.30 -16.88 16.10
C GLN A 292 -22.16 -16.21 14.73
N ALA A 293 -23.27 -15.92 14.05
CA ALA A 293 -23.28 -15.13 12.82
C ALA A 293 -22.71 -13.71 13.03
N ILE A 294 -23.13 -12.99 14.08
CA ILE A 294 -22.58 -11.65 14.39
C ILE A 294 -21.06 -11.73 14.61
N ILE A 295 -20.59 -12.72 15.38
CA ILE A 295 -19.17 -12.84 15.74
C ILE A 295 -18.31 -13.27 14.56
N SER A 296 -18.77 -14.18 13.69
CA SER A 296 -18.04 -14.56 12.48
C SER A 296 -17.94 -13.40 11.49
N VAL A 297 -19.06 -12.71 11.26
CA VAL A 297 -19.16 -11.60 10.33
C VAL A 297 -18.33 -10.39 10.80
N LEU A 298 -18.31 -10.08 12.11
CA LEU A 298 -17.42 -9.03 12.64
C LEU A 298 -15.92 -9.34 12.46
N GLN A 299 -15.52 -10.61 12.30
CA GLN A 299 -14.11 -10.98 12.07
C GLN A 299 -13.69 -10.92 10.60
N THR A 300 -14.61 -10.74 9.65
CA THR A 300 -14.31 -10.59 8.22
C THR A 300 -14.43 -9.15 7.71
N VAL A 301 -14.84 -8.19 8.55
CA VAL A 301 -14.94 -6.77 8.19
C VAL A 301 -13.58 -6.20 7.80
N SER A 302 -13.55 -5.50 6.67
CA SER A 302 -12.40 -4.73 6.17
C SER A 302 -12.69 -3.23 6.09
N TYR A 303 -13.95 -2.83 5.87
CA TYR A 303 -14.33 -1.44 5.60
C TYR A 303 -15.54 -1.01 6.44
N VAL A 304 -15.62 0.30 6.71
CA VAL A 304 -16.75 0.92 7.40
C VAL A 304 -17.22 2.20 6.70
N GLU A 305 -18.52 2.30 6.45
CA GLU A 305 -19.20 3.49 5.94
C GLU A 305 -20.24 3.99 6.96
N ILE A 306 -20.45 5.30 7.02
CA ILE A 306 -21.61 5.92 7.71
C ILE A 306 -22.26 6.87 6.71
N ASP A 307 -23.50 6.61 6.33
CA ASP A 307 -24.24 7.46 5.38
C ASP A 307 -24.84 8.71 6.03
N GLU A 308 -25.37 9.62 5.20
CA GLU A 308 -26.02 10.87 5.64
C GLU A 308 -27.23 10.65 6.56
N THR A 309 -27.82 9.44 6.58
CA THR A 309 -28.93 9.08 7.46
C THR A 309 -28.48 8.56 8.83
N GLY A 310 -27.16 8.39 9.02
CA GLY A 310 -26.58 7.78 10.22
C GLY A 310 -26.67 6.25 10.22
N LEU A 311 -26.79 5.61 9.05
CA LEU A 311 -26.67 4.17 8.92
C LEU A 311 -25.19 3.77 8.86
N LEU A 312 -24.74 3.02 9.87
CA LEU A 312 -23.45 2.34 9.85
C LEU A 312 -23.56 1.11 8.94
N THR A 313 -22.63 0.98 8.00
CA THR A 313 -22.45 -0.21 7.18
C THR A 313 -21.05 -0.77 7.42
N LEU A 314 -20.97 -2.04 7.84
CA LEU A 314 -19.72 -2.80 7.88
C LEU A 314 -19.70 -3.75 6.69
N GLN A 315 -18.57 -3.86 6.01
CA GLN A 315 -18.46 -4.65 4.78
C GLN A 315 -17.06 -5.24 4.58
N ASN A 316 -16.98 -6.24 3.72
CA ASN A 316 -15.75 -6.85 3.22
C ASN A 316 -15.72 -6.76 1.68
N GLU A 317 -14.82 -7.52 1.04
CA GLU A 317 -14.71 -7.60 -0.42
C GLU A 317 -15.92 -8.30 -1.07
N GLU A 318 -16.62 -9.18 -0.35
CA GLU A 318 -17.77 -9.94 -0.83
C GLU A 318 -19.07 -9.10 -0.79
N GLY A 319 -19.20 -8.19 0.18
CA GLY A 319 -20.29 -7.22 0.22
C GLY A 319 -20.65 -6.69 1.61
N THR A 320 -21.89 -6.19 1.73
CA THR A 320 -22.42 -5.65 2.99
C THR A 320 -22.70 -6.77 3.99
N LEU A 321 -21.98 -6.71 5.10
CA LEU A 321 -21.97 -7.70 6.16
C LEU A 321 -22.94 -7.35 7.29
N ILE A 322 -22.83 -6.13 7.84
CA ILE A 322 -23.70 -5.64 8.93
C ILE A 322 -24.22 -4.26 8.58
N THR A 323 -25.50 -4.02 8.87
CA THR A 323 -26.04 -2.66 8.96
C THR A 323 -26.53 -2.38 10.37
N ALA A 324 -26.22 -1.19 10.90
CA ALA A 324 -26.57 -0.77 12.24
C ALA A 324 -26.95 0.72 12.27
N ARG A 325 -27.71 1.13 13.27
CA ARG A 325 -28.11 2.54 13.49
C ARG A 325 -27.65 3.00 14.86
N GLN A 326 -27.38 4.29 15.01
CA GLN A 326 -27.08 4.84 16.33
C GLN A 326 -28.24 4.54 17.29
N GLY A 327 -27.94 3.93 18.43
CA GLY A 327 -28.91 3.66 19.49
C GLY A 327 -29.43 4.97 20.09
N ALA A 328 -30.71 4.98 20.46
CA ALA A 328 -31.27 6.09 21.23
C ALA A 328 -30.63 6.07 22.65
N SER A 329 -29.91 7.14 22.96
CA SER A 329 -29.29 7.43 24.27
C SER A 329 -30.31 7.89 25.30
#